data_AF-A0A957IKT3-F1
#
_entry.id   AF-A0A957IKT3-F1
#
_cell.length_a   1.000
_cell.length_b   1.000
_cell.length_c   1.000
_cell.angle_alpha   90.00
_cell.angle_beta   90.00
_cell.angle_gamma   90.00
#
_symmetry.space_group_name_H-M   'P 1'
#
loop_
_entity.id
_entity.type
_entity.pdbx_description
1 polymer ?
#
loop_
_entity_poly.entity_id
_entity_poly.type
_entity_poly.pdbx_seq_one_letter_code
_entity_poly.pdbx_strand_id
1 'polypeptide(L)'
;MSDAIVKLQDIAVNMHLEPAEETNVRPSPEVAPCGQVVTPRNSTPSRPNHAAAKQQALGISHAVMPGGKTMPMLKTLLTSACERNCNYCPFRAGRNYRRHTFQPEELVKAFMQLYRAGLVEGLFLSSGIIKGSVATQDRLLETAEKKKKKYQFKGFLHLKVMTGEKKDQLRQAM
;
A
#
# COMPACT_ATOMS: atom_id res chain seq x y z
N MET A 1 -4.38 12.68 14.73
CA MET A 1 -3.52 12.91 13.55
C MET A 1 -2.28 12.02 13.61
N SER A 2 -1.63 11.92 14.77
CA SER A 2 -0.60 10.90 15.06
C SER A 2 -1.04 9.48 14.68
N ASP A 3 -2.28 9.08 15.00
CA ASP A 3 -2.78 7.72 14.71
C ASP A 3 -2.77 7.36 13.21
N ALA A 4 -3.25 8.26 12.35
CA ALA A 4 -3.28 8.00 10.91
C ALA A 4 -1.87 7.88 10.29
N ILE A 5 -0.91 8.68 10.78
CA ILE A 5 0.49 8.58 10.35
C ILE A 5 1.10 7.26 10.79
N VAL A 6 0.86 6.82 12.03
CA VAL A 6 1.32 5.52 12.53
C VAL A 6 0.74 4.38 11.68
N LYS A 7 -0.55 4.44 11.33
CA LYS A 7 -1.17 3.45 10.43
C LYS A 7 -0.51 3.43 9.06
N LEU A 8 -0.22 4.59 8.46
CA LEU A 8 0.47 4.68 7.18
C LEU A 8 1.87 4.05 7.26
N GLN A 9 2.62 4.34 8.33
CA GLN A 9 3.95 3.79 8.57
C GLN A 9 3.91 2.26 8.72
N ASP A 10 3.04 1.76 9.60
CA ASP A 10 2.92 0.32 9.86
C ASP A 10 2.46 -0.45 8.61
N ILE A 11 1.59 0.14 7.78
CA ILE A 11 1.19 -0.46 6.50
C ILE A 11 2.37 -0.44 5.52
N ALA A 12 3.10 0.66 5.42
CA ALA A 12 4.21 0.82 4.48
C ALA A 12 5.35 -0.18 4.76
N VAL A 13 5.69 -0.44 6.02
CA VAL A 13 6.71 -1.42 6.42
C VAL A 13 6.42 -2.80 5.84
N ASN A 14 5.15 -3.20 5.80
CA ASN A 14 4.73 -4.50 5.29
C ASN A 14 4.61 -4.55 3.76
N MET A 15 4.61 -3.42 3.05
CA MET A 15 4.49 -3.37 1.59
C MET A 15 5.73 -3.87 0.84
N HIS A 16 6.88 -3.90 1.51
CA HIS A 16 8.16 -4.32 0.95
C HIS A 16 8.48 -5.81 1.23
N LEU A 17 7.63 -6.50 2.00
CA LEU A 17 7.85 -7.91 2.32
C LEU A 17 7.64 -8.78 1.07
N GLU A 18 8.66 -9.54 0.71
CA GLU A 18 8.56 -10.55 -0.35
C GLU A 18 7.70 -11.75 0.12
N PRO A 19 7.09 -12.52 -0.81
CA PRO A 19 6.29 -13.70 -0.49
C PRO A 19 6.97 -14.71 0.45
N ALA A 20 8.29 -14.88 0.33
CA ALA A 20 9.09 -15.83 1.10
C ALA A 20 9.59 -15.27 2.45
N GLU A 21 9.48 -13.97 2.68
CA GLU A 21 9.88 -13.32 3.93
C GLU A 21 8.74 -13.43 4.95
N GLU A 22 8.55 -14.65 5.46
CA GLU A 22 7.95 -14.81 6.78
C GLU A 22 9.05 -14.53 7.79
N THR A 23 8.91 -13.47 8.59
CA THR A 23 9.88 -13.06 9.62
C THR A 23 10.00 -14.03 10.80
N ASN A 24 9.82 -15.34 10.55
CA ASN A 24 10.10 -16.43 11.48
C ASN A 24 10.62 -17.70 10.79
N VAL A 25 11.29 -17.55 9.64
CA VAL A 25 12.19 -18.61 9.15
C VAL A 25 13.60 -18.15 9.44
N ARG A 26 14.31 -18.83 10.35
CA ARG A 26 15.77 -18.72 10.41
C ARG A 26 16.26 -18.96 8.98
N PRO A 27 17.04 -18.05 8.37
CA PRO A 27 17.44 -18.23 6.98
C PRO A 27 18.12 -19.59 6.85
N SER A 28 17.54 -20.47 6.03
CA SER A 28 18.27 -21.63 5.57
C SER A 28 19.47 -21.09 4.78
N PRO A 29 20.70 -21.54 5.07
CA PRO A 29 21.85 -21.10 4.29
C PRO A 29 21.59 -21.38 2.81
N GLU A 30 21.85 -20.40 1.96
CA GLU A 30 21.69 -20.53 0.52
C GLU A 30 22.80 -21.46 0.01
N VAL A 31 22.43 -22.70 -0.31
CA VAL A 31 23.36 -23.74 -0.77
C VAL A 31 23.29 -23.80 -2.30
N ALA A 32 24.40 -23.50 -2.97
CA ALA A 32 24.54 -23.71 -4.41
C ALA A 32 24.33 -25.20 -4.76
N PRO A 33 24.03 -25.55 -6.02
CA PRO A 33 23.88 -26.94 -6.47
C PRO A 33 25.08 -27.85 -6.11
N CYS A 34 26.24 -27.25 -5.84
CA CYS A 34 27.49 -27.90 -5.48
C CYS A 34 27.75 -27.99 -3.95
N GLY A 35 26.76 -27.72 -3.09
CA GLY A 35 26.91 -27.83 -1.64
C GLY A 35 27.66 -26.66 -0.97
N GLN A 36 27.98 -25.60 -1.71
CA GLN A 36 28.68 -24.43 -1.17
C GLN A 36 27.69 -23.37 -0.67
N VAL A 37 27.91 -22.89 0.55
CA VAL A 37 27.21 -21.72 1.08
C VAL A 37 27.68 -20.50 0.31
N VAL A 38 26.79 -19.89 -0.49
CA VAL A 38 27.11 -18.67 -1.23
C VAL A 38 26.73 -17.48 -0.36
N THR A 39 27.69 -16.61 -0.05
CA THR A 39 27.36 -15.30 0.53
C THR A 39 26.82 -14.39 -0.58
N PRO A 40 25.62 -13.80 -0.45
CA PRO A 40 25.09 -12.91 -1.48
C PRO A 40 26.03 -11.71 -1.68
N ARG A 41 26.39 -11.47 -2.95
CA ARG A 41 27.21 -10.32 -3.35
C ARG A 41 26.35 -9.07 -3.24
N ASN A 42 26.58 -8.25 -2.21
CA ASN A 42 25.91 -6.98 -1.98
C ASN A 42 26.10 -6.01 -3.16
N SER A 43 25.17 -5.99 -4.11
CA SER A 43 24.93 -4.81 -4.95
C SER A 43 24.28 -3.77 -4.05
N THR A 44 25.10 -2.92 -3.43
CA THR A 44 24.63 -1.86 -2.52
C THR A 44 23.71 -0.92 -3.30
N PRO A 45 22.39 -0.86 -3.02
CA PRO A 45 21.57 0.21 -3.54
C PRO A 45 22.09 1.50 -2.90
N SER A 46 22.24 2.57 -3.68
CA SER A 46 22.62 3.89 -3.14
C SER A 46 21.71 4.25 -1.97
N ARG A 47 22.29 4.53 -0.80
CA ARG A 47 21.52 4.87 0.40
C ARG A 47 20.62 6.08 0.09
N PRO A 48 19.30 5.99 0.27
CA PRO A 48 18.44 7.14 0.10
C PRO A 48 18.81 8.22 1.11
N ASN A 49 18.90 9.49 0.68
CA ASN A 49 19.05 10.62 1.60
C ASN A 49 17.91 10.61 2.63
N HIS A 50 18.15 11.16 3.83
CA HIS A 50 17.22 11.10 4.97
C HIS A 50 15.77 11.51 4.66
N ALA A 51 15.56 12.49 3.77
CA ALA A 51 14.23 12.91 3.34
C ALA A 51 13.49 11.84 2.53
N ALA A 52 14.18 11.17 1.60
CA ALA A 52 13.61 10.09 0.78
C ALA A 52 13.29 8.85 1.63
N ALA A 53 14.15 8.52 2.61
CA ALA A 53 13.88 7.45 3.58
C ALA A 53 12.62 7.75 4.42
N LYS A 54 12.43 9.01 4.84
CA LYS A 54 11.25 9.44 5.60
C LYS A 54 9.96 9.38 4.76
N GLN A 55 10.04 9.68 3.47
CA GLN A 55 8.91 9.55 2.54
C GLN A 55 8.53 8.09 2.31
N GLN A 56 9.52 7.22 2.06
CA GLN A 56 9.29 5.78 1.93
C GLN A 56 8.68 5.17 3.18
N ALA A 57 9.11 5.60 4.36
CA ALA A 57 8.53 5.17 5.64
C ALA A 57 7.04 5.52 5.78
N LEU A 58 6.50 6.47 5.02
CA LEU A 58 5.07 6.81 4.98
C LEU A 58 4.31 6.08 3.84
N GLY A 59 4.99 5.26 3.05
CA GLY A 59 4.43 4.63 1.86
C GLY A 59 4.39 5.56 0.64
N ILE A 60 5.18 6.63 0.62
CA ILE A 60 5.29 7.51 -0.54
C ILE A 60 6.29 6.90 -1.52
N SER A 61 5.83 6.65 -2.74
CA SER A 61 6.60 6.08 -3.85
C SER A 61 6.49 6.99 -5.08
N HIS A 62 7.40 6.85 -6.05
CA HIS A 62 7.37 7.65 -7.27
C HIS A 62 6.88 6.79 -8.43
N ALA A 63 5.71 7.11 -8.97
CA ALA A 63 5.18 6.47 -10.16
C ALA A 63 5.78 7.11 -11.41
N VAL A 64 6.17 6.31 -12.40
CA VAL A 64 6.66 6.78 -13.70
C VAL A 64 5.46 6.97 -14.63
N MET A 65 5.25 8.19 -15.10
CA MET A 65 4.21 8.52 -16.07
C MET A 65 4.71 8.32 -17.51
N PRO A 66 3.81 8.23 -18.49
CA PRO A 66 4.18 8.30 -19.90
C PRO A 66 5.08 9.51 -20.17
N GLY A 67 6.20 9.30 -20.86
CA GLY A 67 7.22 10.34 -21.11
C GLY A 67 8.30 10.45 -20.01
N GLY A 68 8.35 9.53 -19.06
CA GLY A 68 9.47 9.41 -18.10
C GLY A 68 9.43 10.36 -16.91
N LYS A 69 8.42 11.23 -16.82
CA LYS A 69 8.19 12.08 -15.65
C LYS A 69 7.79 11.21 -14.45
N THR A 70 8.29 11.54 -13.27
CA THR A 70 7.92 10.85 -12.03
C THR A 70 6.92 11.69 -11.23
N MET A 71 6.01 11.02 -10.53
CA MET A 71 4.98 11.63 -9.69
C MET A 71 4.98 10.97 -8.30
N PRO A 72 5.10 11.72 -7.19
CA PRO A 72 5.02 11.18 -5.85
C PRO A 72 3.59 10.74 -5.53
N MET A 73 3.42 9.48 -5.14
CA MET A 73 2.15 8.86 -4.84
C MET A 73 2.17 8.25 -3.44
N LEU A 74 1.12 8.52 -2.66
CA LEU A 74 0.86 7.75 -1.45
C LEU A 74 0.35 6.37 -1.85
N LYS A 75 1.11 5.31 -1.59
CA LYS A 75 0.68 3.92 -1.77
C LYS A 75 0.25 3.38 -0.40
N THR A 76 -1.04 3.07 -0.26
CA THR A 76 -1.58 2.59 1.02
C THR A 76 -2.76 1.65 0.84
N LEU A 77 -3.23 1.09 1.96
CA LEU A 77 -4.39 0.24 2.04
C LEU A 77 -5.49 0.91 2.87
N LEU A 78 -6.75 0.74 2.48
CA LEU A 78 -7.88 1.04 3.36
C LEU A 78 -7.87 0.10 4.59
N THR A 79 -7.49 -1.16 4.38
CA THR A 79 -7.19 -2.09 5.47
C THR A 79 -6.08 -3.06 5.10
N SER A 80 -5.18 -3.37 6.04
CA SER A 80 -4.23 -4.48 5.91
C SER A 80 -4.81 -5.82 6.40
N ALA A 81 -5.97 -5.83 7.05
CA ALA A 81 -6.67 -7.08 7.36
C ALA A 81 -7.29 -7.70 6.11
N CYS A 82 -7.13 -9.01 5.95
CA CYS A 82 -7.66 -9.77 4.82
C CYS A 82 -8.17 -11.13 5.30
N GLU A 83 -9.36 -11.54 4.83
CA GLU A 83 -9.90 -12.89 5.02
C GLU A 83 -9.23 -13.96 4.13
N ARG A 84 -8.43 -13.54 3.13
CA ARG A 84 -7.76 -14.43 2.18
C ARG A 84 -6.31 -14.69 2.57
N ASN A 85 -5.85 -15.92 2.35
CA ASN A 85 -4.49 -16.34 2.69
C ASN A 85 -3.59 -16.57 1.47
N CYS A 86 -3.57 -15.64 0.52
CA CYS A 86 -2.76 -15.77 -0.69
C CYS A 86 -1.26 -15.78 -0.37
N ASN A 87 -0.53 -16.84 -0.74
CA ASN A 87 0.89 -16.99 -0.39
C ASN A 87 1.81 -15.90 -0.97
N TYR A 88 1.42 -15.28 -2.08
CA TYR A 88 2.15 -14.16 -2.67
C TYR A 88 1.86 -12.81 -1.99
N CYS A 89 0.85 -12.73 -1.12
CA CYS A 89 0.38 -11.46 -0.58
C CYS A 89 1.02 -11.19 0.78
N PRO A 90 1.74 -10.07 0.96
CA PRO A 90 2.32 -9.74 2.26
C PRO A 90 1.26 -9.48 3.33
N PHE A 91 0.04 -9.16 2.92
CA PHE A 91 -1.08 -8.86 3.82
C PHE A 91 -2.01 -10.06 4.09
N ARG A 92 -1.62 -11.27 3.67
CA ARG A 92 -2.40 -12.52 3.81
C ARG A 92 -2.87 -12.79 5.25
N ALA A 93 -4.01 -13.45 5.40
CA ALA A 93 -4.65 -13.73 6.68
C ALA A 93 -3.73 -14.44 7.70
N GLY A 94 -2.90 -15.39 7.23
CA GLY A 94 -2.05 -16.21 8.08
C GLY A 94 -0.78 -15.53 8.59
N ARG A 95 -0.44 -14.31 8.14
CA ARG A 95 0.75 -13.62 8.62
C ARG A 95 0.45 -12.86 9.92
N ASN A 96 1.34 -13.02 10.90
CA ASN A 96 1.24 -12.38 12.21
C ASN A 96 1.93 -11.01 12.21
N TYR A 97 1.15 -9.94 12.12
CA TYR A 97 1.60 -8.55 12.21
C TYR A 97 0.42 -7.66 12.62
N ARG A 98 0.72 -6.44 13.06
CA ARG A 98 -0.32 -5.48 13.45
C ARG A 98 -1.15 -5.05 12.23
N ARG A 99 -2.44 -5.37 12.25
CA ARG A 99 -3.38 -4.99 11.20
C ARG A 99 -4.01 -3.64 11.52
N HIS A 100 -4.18 -2.82 10.48
CA HIS A 100 -4.78 -1.50 10.56
C HIS A 100 -5.92 -1.39 9.57
N THR A 101 -6.98 -0.73 9.99
CA THR A 101 -8.13 -0.40 9.15
C THR A 101 -8.42 1.08 9.32
N PHE A 102 -8.45 1.80 8.22
CA PHE A 102 -8.90 3.17 8.19
C PHE A 102 -10.42 3.25 8.06
N GLN A 103 -10.99 4.31 8.61
CA GLN A 103 -12.25 4.80 8.08
C GLN A 103 -12.00 5.61 6.80
N PRO A 104 -12.90 5.56 5.79
CA PRO A 104 -12.76 6.32 4.56
C PRO A 104 -12.45 7.81 4.78
N GLU A 105 -13.18 8.44 5.70
CA GLU A 105 -12.97 9.84 6.10
C GLU A 105 -11.59 10.09 6.72
N GLU A 106 -11.10 9.15 7.54
CA GLU A 106 -9.81 9.24 8.20
C GLU A 106 -8.66 9.21 7.17
N LEU A 107 -8.71 8.25 6.24
CA LEU A 107 -7.70 8.10 5.20
C LEU A 107 -7.68 9.31 4.27
N VAL A 108 -8.84 9.79 3.82
CA VAL A 108 -8.92 10.97 2.94
C VAL A 108 -8.37 12.20 3.64
N LYS A 109 -8.65 12.41 4.93
CA LYS A 109 -8.07 13.53 5.69
C LYS A 109 -6.54 13.47 5.72
N ALA A 110 -5.98 12.32 6.05
CA ALA A 110 -4.53 12.13 6.09
C ALA A 110 -3.90 12.35 4.71
N PHE A 111 -4.49 11.77 3.66
CA PHE A 111 -4.04 11.97 2.28
C PHE A 111 -4.09 13.44 1.86
N MET A 112 -5.20 14.14 2.11
CA MET A 112 -5.36 15.54 1.72
C MET A 112 -4.38 16.48 2.44
N GLN A 113 -3.93 16.13 3.65
CA GLN A 113 -2.86 16.87 4.33
C GLN A 113 -1.53 16.72 3.62
N LEU A 114 -1.15 15.48 3.25
CA LEU A 114 0.06 15.23 2.47
C LEU A 114 0.01 15.91 1.10
N TYR A 115 -1.15 15.88 0.45
CA TYR A 115 -1.39 16.55 -0.83
C TYR A 115 -1.25 18.06 -0.73
N ARG A 116 -1.89 18.70 0.25
CA ARG A 116 -1.82 20.16 0.46
C ARG A 116 -0.42 20.62 0.89
N ALA A 117 0.35 19.76 1.54
CA ALA A 117 1.74 20.00 1.89
C ALA A 117 2.71 19.80 0.70
N GLY A 118 2.22 19.40 -0.49
CA GLY A 118 3.04 19.15 -1.66
C GLY A 118 3.92 17.89 -1.57
N LEU A 119 3.62 16.97 -0.63
CA LEU A 119 4.41 15.75 -0.44
C LEU A 119 4.00 14.63 -1.39
N VAL A 120 2.76 14.65 -1.87
CA VAL A 120 2.21 13.69 -2.83
C VAL A 120 1.33 14.42 -3.83
N GLU A 121 1.26 13.90 -5.05
CA GLU A 121 0.41 14.39 -6.13
C GLU A 121 -0.72 13.41 -6.47
N GLY A 122 -0.61 12.15 -6.01
CA GLY A 122 -1.58 11.10 -6.26
C GLY A 122 -1.74 10.11 -5.12
N LEU A 123 -2.83 9.32 -5.19
CA LEU A 123 -3.15 8.23 -4.26
C LEU A 123 -3.21 6.91 -5.03
N PHE A 124 -2.48 5.90 -4.55
CA PHE A 124 -2.64 4.50 -4.95
C PHE A 124 -3.35 3.78 -3.80
N LEU A 125 -4.66 3.61 -3.93
CA LEU A 125 -5.51 3.02 -2.90
C LEU A 125 -5.86 1.58 -3.24
N SER A 126 -5.42 0.67 -2.37
CA SER A 126 -5.79 -0.74 -2.39
C SER A 126 -6.45 -1.13 -1.06
N SER A 127 -6.75 -2.42 -0.86
CA SER A 127 -7.30 -2.94 0.38
C SER A 127 -7.12 -4.46 0.46
N GLY A 128 -6.98 -4.96 1.70
CA GLY A 128 -7.37 -6.33 2.06
C GLY A 128 -8.90 -6.47 2.11
N ILE A 129 -9.38 -7.71 2.24
CA ILE A 129 -10.81 -8.03 2.19
C ILE A 129 -11.36 -8.23 3.62
N ILE A 130 -12.41 -7.50 3.97
CA ILE A 130 -13.17 -7.70 5.21
C ILE A 130 -14.65 -7.78 4.86
N LYS A 131 -15.34 -8.83 5.34
CA LYS A 131 -16.77 -9.09 5.05
C LYS A 131 -17.06 -9.24 3.55
N GLY A 132 -16.12 -9.86 2.83
CA GLY A 132 -16.22 -10.08 1.39
C GLY A 132 -15.85 -8.90 0.49
N SER A 133 -15.64 -9.19 -0.79
CA SER A 133 -15.14 -8.24 -1.79
C SER A 133 -16.10 -7.10 -2.08
N VAL A 134 -17.40 -7.37 -2.17
CA VAL A 134 -18.44 -6.37 -2.48
C VAL A 134 -18.47 -5.28 -1.41
N ALA A 135 -18.52 -5.65 -0.13
CA ALA A 135 -18.51 -4.70 0.98
C ALA A 135 -17.19 -3.93 1.07
N THR A 136 -16.07 -4.58 0.70
CA THR A 136 -14.77 -3.90 0.62
C THR A 136 -14.76 -2.87 -0.51
N GLN A 137 -15.32 -3.19 -1.68
CA GLN A 137 -15.45 -2.28 -2.82
C GLN A 137 -16.31 -1.07 -2.46
N ASP A 138 -17.41 -1.24 -1.73
CA ASP A 138 -18.26 -0.14 -1.26
C ASP A 138 -17.45 0.89 -0.45
N ARG A 139 -16.58 0.44 0.46
CA ARG A 139 -15.75 1.35 1.27
C ARG A 139 -14.64 2.03 0.45
N LEU A 140 -14.09 1.34 -0.55
CA LEU A 140 -13.13 1.94 -1.50
C LEU A 140 -13.81 3.05 -2.32
N LEU A 141 -15.02 2.81 -2.81
CA LEU A 141 -15.83 3.79 -3.54
C LEU A 141 -16.23 4.96 -2.65
N GLU A 142 -16.63 4.72 -1.40
CA GLU A 142 -16.92 5.79 -0.43
C GLU A 142 -15.69 6.70 -0.23
N THR A 143 -14.50 6.11 -0.14
CA THR A 143 -13.23 6.85 -0.02
C THR A 143 -12.99 7.73 -1.26
N ALA A 144 -13.15 7.16 -2.46
CA ALA A 144 -12.99 7.87 -3.73
C ALA A 144 -14.03 9.00 -3.89
N GLU A 145 -15.28 8.75 -3.51
CA GLU A 145 -16.37 9.72 -3.57
C GLU A 145 -16.13 10.90 -2.62
N LYS A 146 -15.77 10.65 -1.36
CA LYS A 146 -15.41 11.71 -0.40
C LYS A 146 -14.28 12.58 -0.94
N LYS A 147 -13.24 11.95 -1.49
CA LYS A 147 -12.10 12.64 -2.10
C LYS A 147 -12.56 13.57 -3.24
N LYS A 148 -13.46 13.10 -4.11
CA LYS A 148 -13.99 13.85 -5.26
C LYS A 148 -14.98 14.96 -4.85
N LYS A 149 -16.00 14.63 -4.05
CA LYS A 149 -17.11 15.55 -3.74
C LYS A 149 -16.81 16.48 -2.57
N LYS A 150 -16.32 15.93 -1.44
CA LYS A 150 -16.10 16.70 -0.21
C LYS A 150 -14.79 17.48 -0.22
N TYR A 151 -13.72 16.84 -0.70
CA TYR A 151 -12.37 17.44 -0.71
C TYR A 151 -11.96 18.03 -2.05
N GLN A 152 -12.79 17.88 -3.08
CA GLN A 152 -12.60 18.44 -4.43
C GLN A 152 -11.23 18.12 -5.05
N PHE A 153 -10.63 16.98 -4.70
CA PHE A 153 -9.33 16.59 -5.20
C PHE A 153 -9.35 16.38 -6.72
N LYS A 154 -8.39 16.98 -7.41
CA LYS A 154 -8.25 16.94 -8.88
C LYS A 154 -7.02 16.17 -9.38
N GLY A 155 -6.21 15.62 -8.48
CA GLY A 155 -5.01 14.86 -8.84
C GLY A 155 -5.30 13.41 -9.25
N PHE A 156 -4.25 12.61 -9.34
CA PHE A 156 -4.33 11.22 -9.80
C PHE A 156 -4.80 10.26 -8.69
N LEU A 157 -5.67 9.30 -9.04
CA LEU A 157 -6.08 8.22 -8.16
C LEU A 157 -6.06 6.90 -8.91
N HIS A 158 -5.24 5.98 -8.42
CA HIS A 158 -5.37 4.57 -8.72
C HIS A 158 -6.25 3.93 -7.65
N LEU A 159 -7.36 3.34 -8.06
CA LEU A 159 -8.30 2.65 -7.19
C LEU A 159 -8.36 1.18 -7.55
N LYS A 160 -8.07 0.30 -6.59
CA LYS A 160 -8.25 -1.14 -6.77
C LYS A 160 -9.73 -1.48 -6.95
N VAL A 161 -10.01 -2.37 -7.89
CA VAL A 161 -11.34 -3.00 -8.04
C VAL A 161 -11.27 -4.40 -7.43
N MET A 162 -12.21 -4.72 -6.54
CA MET A 162 -12.21 -5.97 -5.78
C MET A 162 -13.00 -7.05 -6.51
N THR A 163 -12.34 -8.15 -6.88
CA THR A 163 -12.94 -9.32 -7.55
C THR A 163 -14.31 -9.71 -7.00
N GLY A 164 -15.31 -9.78 -7.88
CA GLY A 164 -16.70 -10.10 -7.52
C GLY A 164 -17.53 -8.85 -7.22
N GLU A 165 -17.03 -7.67 -7.58
CA GLU A 165 -17.75 -6.42 -7.58
C GLU A 165 -18.98 -6.46 -8.50
N LYS A 166 -19.97 -5.64 -8.17
CA LYS A 166 -21.16 -5.47 -8.99
C LYS A 166 -20.87 -4.52 -10.16
N LYS A 167 -21.58 -4.69 -11.28
CA LYS A 167 -21.45 -3.79 -12.45
C LYS A 167 -21.64 -2.31 -12.08
N ASP A 168 -22.54 -2.01 -11.14
CA ASP A 168 -22.78 -0.63 -10.70
C ASP A 168 -21.63 -0.05 -9.87
N GLN A 169 -20.93 -0.90 -9.09
CA GLN A 169 -19.72 -0.49 -8.37
C GLN A 169 -18.60 -0.14 -9.35
N LEU A 170 -18.48 -0.86 -10.46
CA LEU A 170 -17.52 -0.54 -11.51
C LEU A 170 -17.86 0.78 -12.21
N ARG A 171 -19.14 1.00 -12.54
CA ARG A 171 -19.61 2.28 -13.12
C ARG A 171 -19.33 3.47 -12.21
N GLN A 172 -19.48 3.31 -10.89
CA GLN A 172 -19.19 4.36 -9.92
C GLN A 172 -17.69 4.66 -9.80
N ALA A 173 -16.81 3.70 -10.12
CA ALA A 173 -15.37 3.87 -10.06
C ALA A 173 -14.78 4.65 -11.26
N MET A 174 -15.51 4.72 -12.38
CA MET A 174 -15.14 5.42 -13.62
C MET A 174 -15.57 6.89 -13.57
#